data_AF-A0A496B4G3-F1
#
_entry.id   AF-A0A496B4G3-F1
#
_cell.length_a   1.000
_cell.length_b   1.000
_cell.length_c   1.000
_cell.angle_alpha   90.00
_cell.angle_beta   90.00
_cell.angle_gamma   90.00
#
_symmetry.space_group_name_H-M   'P 1'
#
loop_
_entity.id
_entity.type
_entity.pdbx_description
1 polymer ?
#
loop_
_entity_poly.entity_id
_entity_poly.type
_entity_poly.pdbx_seq_one_letter_code
_entity_poly.pdbx_strand_id
1 'polypeptide(L)'
;MQRIRVPATDEQSQFDDLVGDLQTVLIESLDVKPLKKLLLPAAREQLKGKGSIALLREVLISRGVEESKVAFLGKLQRLRSMGSSHLKGTGYQKIAAYFGVDSRGRKEAFSGILWQAINVLEFLTDVVRSGKLNDKNGGGC
;
A
#
# COMPACT_ATOMS: atom_id res chain seq x y z
N MET A 1 -1.72 -2.06 -18.84
CA MET A 1 -0.80 -1.71 -17.75
C MET A 1 0.41 -1.01 -18.34
N GLN A 2 0.88 0.05 -17.68
CA GLN A 2 1.98 0.97 -18.02
C GLN A 2 1.50 2.32 -18.55
N ARG A 3 1.11 3.24 -17.67
CA ARG A 3 1.79 4.56 -17.56
C ARG A 3 1.71 5.09 -16.14
N ILE A 4 2.71 4.81 -15.28
CA ILE A 4 2.87 5.64 -14.07
C ILE A 4 3.39 7.00 -14.52
N ARG A 5 2.51 7.99 -14.47
CA ARG A 5 2.79 9.37 -14.82
C ARG A 5 1.89 10.29 -14.00
N VAL A 6 2.26 11.55 -13.90
CA VAL A 6 1.35 12.58 -13.41
C VAL A 6 0.18 12.74 -14.39
N PRO A 7 -1.07 12.91 -13.92
CA PRO A 7 -2.21 13.20 -14.79
C PRO A 7 -1.91 14.38 -15.72
N ALA A 8 -2.22 14.20 -17.00
CA ALA A 8 -2.11 15.25 -18.01
C ALA A 8 -3.32 16.19 -18.00
N THR A 9 -4.47 15.67 -17.55
CA THR A 9 -5.73 16.39 -17.40
C THR A 9 -6.24 16.22 -15.98
N ASP A 10 -7.17 17.08 -15.56
CA ASP A 10 -7.88 16.91 -14.29
C ASP A 10 -9.08 15.95 -14.45
N GLU A 11 -9.02 14.99 -15.39
CA GLU A 11 -10.11 14.05 -15.61
C GLU A 11 -10.11 12.95 -14.55
N GLN A 12 -11.31 12.67 -14.04
CA GLN A 12 -11.50 11.69 -12.98
C GLN A 12 -11.15 10.25 -13.41
N SER A 13 -11.53 9.86 -14.63
CA SER A 13 -11.22 8.53 -15.18
C SER A 13 -9.71 8.32 -15.28
N GLN A 14 -8.98 9.30 -15.79
CA GLN A 14 -7.52 9.24 -15.86
C GLN A 14 -6.87 9.12 -14.48
N PHE A 15 -7.36 9.87 -13.48
CA PHE A 15 -6.88 9.75 -12.11
C PHE A 15 -7.15 8.35 -11.52
N ASP A 16 -8.37 7.84 -11.69
CA ASP A 16 -8.76 6.52 -11.18
C ASP A 16 -7.95 5.39 -11.84
N ASP A 17 -7.67 5.49 -13.15
CA ASP A 17 -6.79 4.58 -13.88
C ASP A 17 -5.36 4.59 -13.34
N LEU A 18 -4.79 5.78 -13.11
CA LEU A 18 -3.43 5.94 -12.58
C LEU A 18 -3.30 5.42 -11.15
N VAL A 19 -4.33 5.63 -10.31
CA VAL A 19 -4.42 5.03 -8.97
C VAL A 19 -4.45 3.51 -9.08
N GLY A 20 -5.22 2.95 -10.02
CA GLY A 20 -5.26 1.51 -10.30
C GLY A 20 -3.89 0.95 -10.69
N ASP A 21 -3.24 1.56 -11.68
CA ASP A 21 -1.90 1.15 -12.15
C ASP A 21 -0.87 1.16 -10.99
N LEU A 22 -0.89 2.19 -10.14
CA LEU A 22 0.02 2.29 -9.00
C LEU A 22 -0.23 1.19 -7.96
N GLN A 23 -1.49 0.83 -7.71
CA GLN A 23 -1.80 -0.26 -6.80
C GLN A 23 -1.33 -1.61 -7.29
N THR A 24 -1.45 -1.86 -8.60
CA THR A 24 -0.93 -3.10 -9.17
C THR A 24 0.57 -3.20 -8.92
N VAL A 25 1.31 -2.09 -9.07
CA VAL A 25 2.75 -2.04 -8.79
C VAL A 25 3.08 -2.20 -7.30
N LEU A 26 2.32 -1.59 -6.38
CA LEU A 26 2.68 -1.56 -4.95
C LEU A 26 2.07 -2.69 -4.10
N ILE A 27 0.90 -3.20 -4.47
CA ILE A 27 0.08 -4.07 -3.62
C ILE A 27 -0.16 -5.42 -4.27
N GLU A 28 -0.57 -5.44 -5.55
CA GLU A 28 -0.89 -6.69 -6.26
C GLU A 28 0.39 -7.46 -6.65
N SER A 29 1.51 -6.75 -6.79
CA SER A 29 2.85 -7.33 -7.02
C SER A 29 3.46 -8.01 -5.80
N LEU A 30 2.93 -7.78 -4.60
CA LEU A 30 3.48 -8.35 -3.36
C LEU A 30 3.28 -9.86 -3.34
N ASP A 31 4.38 -10.61 -3.25
CA ASP A 31 4.30 -12.07 -3.11
C ASP A 31 3.88 -12.45 -1.69
N VAL A 32 2.67 -13.00 -1.59
CA VAL A 32 2.08 -13.49 -0.35
C VAL A 32 2.81 -14.72 0.20
N LYS A 33 3.43 -15.54 -0.64
CA LYS A 33 4.07 -16.80 -0.20
C LYS A 33 5.28 -16.52 0.71
N PRO A 34 6.27 -15.66 0.35
CA PRO A 34 7.34 -15.24 1.25
C PRO A 34 6.82 -14.54 2.51
N LEU A 35 5.84 -13.64 2.40
CA LEU A 35 5.28 -12.95 3.57
C LEU A 35 4.74 -13.95 4.60
N LYS A 36 4.01 -14.97 4.15
CA LYS A 36 3.51 -16.03 5.04
C LYS A 36 4.63 -16.82 5.71
N LYS A 37 5.79 -17.01 5.06
CA LYS A 37 6.96 -17.73 5.64
C LYS A 37 7.59 -16.95 6.79
N LEU A 38 7.56 -15.62 6.73
CA LEU A 38 8.11 -14.74 7.76
C LEU A 38 7.24 -14.64 9.02
N LEU A 39 5.98 -15.08 8.96
CA LEU A 39 5.02 -15.06 10.07
C LEU A 39 5.21 -16.26 11.00
N LEU A 40 4.98 -16.03 12.29
CA LEU A 40 4.82 -17.10 13.29
C LEU A 40 3.58 -17.97 12.96
N PRO A 41 3.58 -19.28 13.31
CA PRO A 41 2.45 -20.17 13.03
C PRO A 41 1.09 -19.65 13.52
N ALA A 42 1.03 -19.11 14.73
CA ALA A 42 -0.21 -18.54 15.29
C ALA A 42 -0.73 -17.34 14.47
N ALA A 43 0.15 -16.42 14.07
CA ALA A 43 -0.19 -15.28 13.25
C ALA A 43 -0.65 -15.70 11.84
N ARG A 44 -0.04 -16.75 11.27
CA ARG A 44 -0.43 -17.30 9.96
C ARG A 44 -1.88 -17.80 9.96
N GLU A 45 -2.30 -18.50 11.02
CA GLU A 45 -3.69 -18.96 11.14
C GLU A 45 -4.67 -17.79 11.37
N GLN A 46 -4.31 -16.83 12.24
CA GLN A 46 -5.15 -15.65 12.49
C GLN A 46 -5.37 -14.81 11.21
N LEU A 47 -4.37 -14.75 10.34
CA LEU A 47 -4.40 -13.98 9.10
C LEU A 47 -4.80 -14.81 7.87
N LYS A 48 -5.35 -16.01 8.07
CA LYS A 48 -5.87 -16.84 6.98
C LYS A 48 -6.94 -16.08 6.21
N GLY A 49 -6.78 -16.01 4.88
CA GLY A 49 -7.67 -15.26 3.98
C GLY A 49 -7.48 -13.73 3.98
N LYS A 50 -6.49 -13.19 4.71
CA LYS A 50 -6.16 -11.75 4.65
C LYS A 50 -5.26 -11.44 3.44
N GLY A 51 -5.39 -10.21 2.93
CA GLY A 51 -4.62 -9.72 1.78
C GLY A 51 -3.16 -9.35 2.10
N SER A 52 -2.37 -9.07 1.06
CA SER A 52 -0.93 -8.79 1.15
C SER A 52 -0.56 -7.69 2.14
N ILE A 53 -1.33 -6.60 2.21
CA ILE A 53 -1.10 -5.48 3.14
C ILE A 53 -1.18 -5.94 4.60
N ALA A 54 -2.19 -6.74 4.95
CA ALA A 54 -2.36 -7.22 6.32
C ALA A 54 -1.22 -8.15 6.74
N LEU A 55 -0.78 -9.02 5.82
CA LEU A 55 0.36 -9.89 6.05
C LEU A 55 1.66 -9.10 6.20
N LEU A 56 1.89 -8.10 5.34
CA LEU A 56 3.07 -7.23 5.42
C LEU A 56 3.14 -6.48 6.76
N ARG A 57 2.02 -5.91 7.22
CA ARG A 57 1.98 -5.23 8.53
C ARG A 57 2.36 -6.14 9.68
N GLU A 58 1.80 -7.35 9.71
CA GLU A 58 2.12 -8.31 10.76
C GLU A 58 3.59 -8.73 10.72
N VAL A 59 4.14 -8.93 9.53
CA VAL A 59 5.58 -9.19 9.38
C VAL A 59 6.40 -8.04 9.97
N LEU A 60 6.07 -6.78 9.68
CA LEU A 60 6.79 -5.64 10.24
C LEU A 60 6.67 -5.56 11.77
N ILE A 61 5.45 -5.69 12.30
CA ILE A 61 5.18 -5.65 13.75
C ILE A 61 5.96 -6.74 14.48
N SER A 62 5.91 -7.99 13.99
CA SER A 62 6.62 -9.12 14.61
C SER A 62 8.14 -8.97 14.61
N ARG A 63 8.68 -8.08 13.77
CA ARG A 63 10.11 -7.75 13.68
C ARG A 63 10.48 -6.44 14.38
N GLY A 64 9.56 -5.85 15.15
CA GLY A 64 9.78 -4.58 15.86
C GLY A 64 9.96 -3.39 14.91
N VAL A 65 9.38 -3.47 13.71
CA VAL A 65 9.43 -2.40 12.72
C VAL A 65 8.11 -1.62 12.76
N GLU A 66 8.25 -0.30 12.84
CA GLU A 66 7.14 0.67 12.85
C GLU A 66 6.39 0.62 11.50
N GLU A 67 5.08 0.29 11.53
CA GLU A 67 4.31 0.00 10.31
C GLU A 67 3.58 1.21 9.69
N SER A 68 3.59 2.39 10.32
CA SER A 68 2.77 3.54 9.89
C SER A 68 3.00 3.95 8.44
N LYS A 69 4.21 3.73 7.92
CA LYS A 69 4.53 3.96 6.51
C LYS A 69 3.68 3.07 5.59
N VAL A 70 3.38 1.84 5.99
CA VAL A 70 2.51 0.88 5.27
C VAL A 70 1.01 1.17 5.51
N ALA A 71 0.65 2.06 6.45
CA ALA A 71 -0.71 2.56 6.59
C ALA A 71 -1.24 3.20 5.29
N PHE A 72 -0.36 3.87 4.55
CA PHE A 72 -0.63 4.46 3.24
C PHE A 72 -1.17 3.45 2.22
N LEU A 73 -0.63 2.22 2.15
CA LEU A 73 -1.09 1.22 1.17
C LEU A 73 -2.57 0.88 1.36
N GLY A 74 -3.03 0.79 2.61
CA GLY A 74 -4.44 0.53 2.91
C GLY A 74 -5.35 1.71 2.54
N LYS A 75 -4.87 2.95 2.69
CA LYS A 75 -5.58 4.16 2.26
C LYS A 75 -5.65 4.25 0.74
N LEU A 76 -4.54 3.93 0.06
CA LEU A 76 -4.50 3.82 -1.40
C LEU A 76 -5.50 2.77 -1.87
N GLN A 77 -5.52 1.56 -1.29
CA GLN A 77 -6.47 0.49 -1.62
C GLN A 77 -7.93 0.96 -1.54
N ARG A 78 -8.28 1.69 -0.48
CA ARG A 78 -9.62 2.26 -0.29
C ARG A 78 -9.96 3.30 -1.36
N LEU A 79 -9.02 4.17 -1.74
CA LEU A 79 -9.25 5.17 -2.79
C LEU A 79 -9.70 4.53 -4.10
N ARG A 80 -9.03 3.47 -4.56
CA ARG A 80 -9.41 2.73 -5.79
C ARG A 80 -10.76 2.05 -5.65
N SER A 81 -10.95 1.29 -4.56
CA SER A 81 -12.20 0.55 -4.33
C SER A 81 -13.42 1.47 -4.27
N MET A 82 -13.25 2.70 -3.78
CA MET A 82 -14.34 3.68 -3.70
C MET A 82 -14.44 4.56 -4.95
N GLY A 83 -13.33 4.74 -5.68
CA GLY A 83 -13.25 5.56 -6.89
C GLY A 83 -13.93 4.92 -8.10
N SER A 84 -13.93 3.59 -8.19
CA SER A 84 -14.56 2.82 -9.27
C SER A 84 -16.09 2.70 -9.16
N SER A 85 -16.70 3.15 -8.05
CA SER A 85 -18.15 3.19 -7.92
C SER A 85 -18.70 4.43 -8.61
N HIS A 86 -19.70 4.25 -9.49
CA HIS A 86 -20.47 5.36 -10.08
C HIS A 86 -21.11 6.26 -9.01
N LEU A 87 -21.26 5.77 -7.78
CA LEU A 87 -21.75 6.51 -6.62
C LEU A 87 -20.59 6.77 -5.65
N LYS A 88 -19.90 7.90 -5.83
CA LYS A 88 -18.86 8.40 -4.92
C LYS A 88 -19.51 8.98 -3.66
N GLY A 89 -19.85 8.10 -2.72
CA GLY A 89 -20.46 8.47 -1.45
C GLY A 89 -19.49 9.12 -0.45
N THR A 90 -19.96 9.35 0.77
CA THR A 90 -19.21 10.00 1.86
C THR A 90 -17.88 9.31 2.20
N GLY A 91 -17.79 7.99 1.99
CA GLY A 91 -16.54 7.24 2.13
C GLY A 91 -15.47 7.66 1.14
N TYR A 92 -15.85 7.86 -0.13
CA TYR A 92 -14.95 8.36 -1.17
C TYR A 92 -14.46 9.76 -0.82
N GLN A 93 -15.37 10.66 -0.45
CA GLN A 93 -15.03 12.04 -0.11
C GLN A 93 -13.99 12.12 1.02
N LYS A 94 -14.12 11.29 2.06
CA LYS A 94 -13.15 11.24 3.16
C LYS A 94 -11.76 10.81 2.69
N ILE A 95 -11.67 9.80 1.82
CA ILE A 95 -10.36 9.32 1.35
C ILE A 95 -9.77 10.23 0.27
N ALA A 96 -10.60 10.84 -0.59
CA ALA A 96 -10.21 11.84 -1.57
C ALA A 96 -9.65 13.10 -0.88
N ALA A 97 -10.32 13.56 0.18
CA ALA A 97 -9.85 14.67 1.01
C ALA A 97 -8.49 14.36 1.68
N TYR A 98 -8.28 13.14 2.17
CA TYR A 98 -6.98 12.71 2.72
C TYR A 98 -5.85 12.85 1.69
N PHE A 99 -6.12 12.53 0.42
CA PHE A 99 -5.16 12.69 -0.67
C PHE A 99 -5.12 14.10 -1.28
N GLY A 100 -5.95 15.03 -0.79
CA GLY A 100 -6.02 16.38 -1.29
C GLY A 100 -6.62 16.50 -2.70
N VAL A 101 -7.39 15.52 -3.14
CA VAL A 101 -7.99 15.49 -4.49
C VAL A 101 -8.86 16.73 -4.72
N ASP A 102 -9.71 17.07 -3.76
CA ASP A 102 -10.65 18.19 -3.90
C ASP A 102 -9.99 19.57 -3.64
N SER A 103 -8.93 19.61 -2.82
CA SER A 103 -8.30 20.88 -2.39
C SER A 103 -7.13 21.32 -3.26
N ARG A 104 -6.47 20.38 -3.94
CA ARG A 104 -5.26 20.65 -4.73
C ARG A 104 -5.42 20.34 -6.22
N GLY A 105 -6.49 19.65 -6.60
CA GLY A 105 -6.65 19.07 -7.94
C GLY A 105 -6.02 17.68 -8.06
N ARG A 106 -6.46 16.90 -9.05
CA ARG A 106 -6.05 15.49 -9.20
C ARG A 106 -4.58 15.35 -9.57
N LYS A 107 -4.02 16.31 -10.30
CA LYS A 107 -2.61 16.32 -10.71
C LYS A 107 -1.68 16.44 -9.50
N GLU A 108 -1.90 17.44 -8.66
CA GLU A 108 -1.14 17.68 -7.44
C GLU A 108 -1.39 16.58 -6.41
N ALA A 109 -2.65 16.11 -6.28
CA ALA A 109 -2.99 14.99 -5.41
C ALA A 109 -2.25 13.70 -5.83
N PHE A 110 -2.26 13.35 -7.11
CA PHE A 110 -1.54 12.17 -7.60
C PHE A 110 -0.03 12.31 -7.44
N SER A 111 0.53 13.50 -7.66
CA SER A 111 1.95 13.77 -7.39
C SER A 111 2.30 13.52 -5.92
N GLY A 112 1.42 13.93 -4.98
CA GLY A 112 1.57 13.61 -3.56
C GLY A 112 1.44 12.12 -3.24
N ILE A 113 0.59 11.39 -3.97
CA ILE A 113 0.49 9.92 -3.87
C ILE A 113 1.80 9.26 -4.33
N LEU A 114 2.41 9.73 -5.42
CA LEU A 114 3.69 9.22 -5.90
C LEU A 114 4.83 9.42 -4.88
N TRP A 115 4.88 10.59 -4.23
CA TRP A 115 5.84 10.83 -3.14
C TRP A 115 5.65 9.89 -1.96
N GLN A 116 4.40 9.62 -1.55
CA GLN A 116 4.12 8.64 -0.51
C GLN A 116 4.50 7.22 -0.95
N ALA A 117 4.30 6.87 -2.21
CA ALA A 117 4.74 5.59 -2.77
C ALA A 117 6.26 5.43 -2.70
N ILE A 118 7.02 6.46 -3.09
CA ILE A 118 8.49 6.48 -2.98
C ILE A 118 8.91 6.27 -1.52
N ASN A 119 8.34 7.02 -0.58
CA ASN A 119 8.65 6.90 0.85
C ASN A 119 8.41 5.48 1.39
N VAL A 120 7.37 4.79 0.93
CA VAL A 120 7.10 3.40 1.32
C VAL A 120 8.13 2.45 0.71
N LEU A 121 8.50 2.63 -0.55
CA LEU A 121 9.51 1.81 -1.21
C LEU A 121 10.88 1.96 -0.57
N GLU A 122 11.28 3.19 -0.25
CA GLU A 122 12.52 3.48 0.49
C GLU A 122 12.49 2.82 1.87
N PHE A 123 11.41 3.01 2.62
CA PHE A 123 11.23 2.37 3.92
C PHE A 123 11.35 0.83 3.85
N LEU A 124 10.65 0.18 2.91
CA LEU A 124 10.72 -1.27 2.76
C LEU A 124 12.12 -1.73 2.34
N THR A 125 12.79 -0.95 1.48
CA THR A 125 14.17 -1.21 1.05
C THR A 125 15.12 -1.15 2.24
N ASP A 126 14.99 -0.16 3.11
CA ASP A 126 15.84 -0.02 4.31
C ASP A 126 15.58 -1.13 5.32
N VAL A 127 14.32 -1.54 5.49
CA VAL A 127 13.94 -2.67 6.35
C VAL A 127 14.57 -3.97 5.85
N VAL A 128 14.60 -4.20 4.54
CA VAL A 128 15.26 -5.37 3.94
C VAL A 128 16.79 -5.26 4.11
N ARG A 129 17.38 -4.12 3.77
CA ARG A 129 18.85 -3.91 3.84
C ARG A 129 19.41 -3.97 5.26
N SER A 130 18.62 -3.57 6.26
CA SER A 130 18.99 -3.70 7.67
C SER A 130 18.92 -5.14 8.21
N GLY A 131 18.47 -6.10 7.40
CA GLY A 131 18.38 -7.52 7.78
C GLY A 131 17.29 -7.84 8.80
N LYS A 132 16.39 -6.90 9.09
CA LYS A 132 15.29 -7.10 10.07
C LYS A 132 14.29 -8.16 9.63
N LEU A 133 14.19 -8.42 8.32
CA LEU A 133 13.35 -9.47 7.74
C LEU A 133 14.10 -10.79 7.47
N ASN A 134 15.38 -10.88 7.80
CA ASN A 134 16.10 -12.15 7.66
C ASN A 134 15.57 -13.13 8.71
N ASP A 135 15.44 -14.40 8.35
CA ASP A 135 15.07 -15.44 9.30
C ASP A 135 16.20 -15.61 10.34
N LYS A 136 15.94 -15.15 11.57
CA LYS A 136 16.79 -15.48 12.73
C LYS A 136 16.42 -16.82 13.37
N ASN A 137 15.65 -17.67 12.69
CA ASN A 137 15.37 -19.02 13.20
C ASN A 137 16.45 -19.99 12.73
N GLY A 138 17.61 -19.83 13.35
CA GLY A 138 18.75 -20.75 13.38
C GLY A 138 19.38 -20.87 14.77
N GLY A 139 18.60 -20.64 15.84
CA GLY A 139 18.95 -20.97 17.22
C GLY A 139 17.63 -21.11 17.98
N GLY A 140 17.26 -22.26 18.53
CA GLY A 140 18.11 -23.22 19.23
C GLY A 140 17.87 -23.01 20.71
N CYS A 141 17.12 -23.95 21.29
CA CYS A 141 16.62 -24.09 22.67
C CYS A 141 15.19 -23.61 22.89
#